data_AF-A0A7V9UK07-F1
#
_entry.id   AF-A0A7V9UK07-F1
#
_cell.length_a   1.000
_cell.length_b   1.000
_cell.length_c   1.000
_cell.angle_alpha   90.00
_cell.angle_beta   90.00
_cell.angle_gamma   90.00
#
_symmetry.space_group_name_H-M   'P 1'
#
loop_
_entity.id
_entity.type
_entity.pdbx_description
1 polymer ?
#
loop_
_entity_poly.entity_id
_entity_poly.type
_entity_poly.pdbx_seq_one_letter_code
_entity_poly.pdbx_strand_id
1 'polypeptide(L)'
;MQKKVKDDIHVTPDVTHIQNPDVSHEASDVDVGTIIKFVVGLFFLIVISFVLMHLLYKVLEDRATKADPQPRPMALSEKERLPPEPRLQAAPGFGVNLGDGKFINLQLREPQAEYNELQKIWNQVLEGKPDPRDGKISMPVEEAKKRVVEDGSLKSRPPADGQQQMGTGGMDIPSYQSSGRMTEKRDQ
;
A
#
# COMPACT_ATOMS: atom_id res chain seq x y z
N MET A 1 79.49 59.70 33.11
CA MET A 1 78.63 58.85 32.25
C MET A 1 77.58 58.20 33.13
N GLN A 2 76.35 58.70 33.14
CA GLN A 2 75.20 58.01 33.75
C GLN A 2 74.33 57.47 32.62
N LYS A 3 74.12 56.15 32.58
CA LYS A 3 73.19 55.52 31.65
C LYS A 3 71.84 55.38 32.37
N LYS A 4 70.86 56.16 31.92
CA LYS A 4 69.44 56.00 32.27
C LYS A 4 69.00 54.60 31.86
N VAL A 5 68.64 53.77 32.83
CA VAL A 5 67.87 52.53 32.60
C VAL A 5 66.42 52.95 32.42
N LYS A 6 65.80 52.56 31.31
CA LYS A 6 64.37 52.79 31.04
C LYS A 6 63.61 51.62 31.65
N ASP A 7 62.74 51.91 32.61
CA ASP A 7 61.81 50.93 33.16
C ASP A 7 60.68 50.71 32.14
N ASP A 8 60.64 49.52 31.54
CA ASP A 8 59.63 49.13 30.56
C ASP A 8 58.43 48.53 31.30
N ILE A 9 57.33 49.28 31.32
CA ILE A 9 56.10 49.00 32.09
C ILE A 9 55.26 47.84 31.51
N HIS A 10 55.66 47.28 30.37
CA HIS A 10 54.95 46.20 29.67
C HIS A 10 55.56 44.80 29.88
N VAL A 11 56.59 44.69 30.70
CA VAL A 11 57.17 43.39 31.06
C VAL A 11 56.41 42.88 32.29
N THR A 12 55.50 41.94 32.09
CA THR A 12 54.96 41.21 33.24
C THR A 12 56.11 40.47 33.92
N PRO A 13 56.27 40.60 35.25
CA PRO A 13 57.30 39.87 35.97
C PRO A 13 57.14 38.37 35.68
N ASP A 14 58.26 37.68 35.48
CA ASP A 14 58.28 36.26 35.20
C ASP A 14 57.76 35.48 36.42
N VAL A 15 56.46 35.19 36.42
CA VAL A 15 55.77 34.49 37.53
C VAL A 15 55.92 32.97 37.47
N THR A 16 56.76 32.42 36.58
CA THR A 16 57.03 30.97 36.52
C THR A 16 57.63 30.42 37.83
N HIS A 17 58.19 31.29 38.67
CA HIS A 17 58.70 30.94 39.99
C HIS A 17 57.64 30.88 41.09
N ILE A 18 56.41 31.38 40.85
CA ILE A 18 55.30 31.30 41.81
C ILE A 18 54.66 29.91 41.66
N GLN A 19 55.31 28.91 42.24
CA GLN A 19 54.74 27.58 42.42
C GLN A 19 53.80 27.66 43.62
N ASN A 20 52.51 27.38 43.44
CA ASN A 20 51.59 27.24 44.57
C ASN A 20 51.60 25.77 45.02
N PRO A 21 52.34 25.40 46.09
CA PRO A 21 52.51 24.00 46.48
C PRO A 21 51.19 23.35 46.93
N ASP A 22 50.18 24.14 47.31
CA ASP A 22 48.85 23.68 47.69
C ASP A 22 47.90 23.46 46.50
N VAL A 23 48.26 23.91 45.28
CA VAL A 23 47.53 23.54 44.06
C VAL A 23 48.16 22.27 43.51
N SER A 24 47.89 21.18 44.22
CA SER A 24 48.04 19.85 43.65
C SER A 24 46.93 19.70 42.62
N HIS A 25 47.28 19.59 41.34
CA HIS A 25 46.33 19.05 40.37
C HIS A 25 46.04 17.63 40.82
N GLU A 26 44.83 17.38 41.35
CA GLU A 26 44.36 16.02 41.56
C GLU A 26 44.32 15.36 40.19
N ALA A 27 45.41 14.68 39.83
CA ALA A 27 45.41 13.68 38.79
C ALA A 27 44.35 12.69 39.26
N SER A 28 43.15 12.82 38.71
CA SER A 28 42.06 11.88 38.95
C SER A 28 42.57 10.55 38.42
N ASP A 29 43.21 9.79 39.31
CA ASP A 29 43.87 8.53 39.01
C ASP A 29 42.77 7.47 38.88
N VAL A 30 42.04 7.59 37.78
CA VAL A 30 41.02 6.64 37.41
C VAL A 30 41.76 5.39 36.94
N ASP A 31 41.57 4.29 37.66
CA ASP A 31 42.16 3.00 37.30
C ASP A 31 41.60 2.51 35.96
N VAL A 32 42.33 2.84 34.89
CA VAL A 32 42.04 2.46 33.51
C VAL A 32 41.99 0.93 33.37
N GLY A 33 42.80 0.20 34.14
CA GLY A 33 42.82 -1.25 34.14
C GLY A 33 41.50 -1.85 34.62
N THR A 34 40.91 -1.29 35.67
CA THR A 34 39.60 -1.70 36.18
C THR A 34 38.48 -1.40 35.18
N ILE A 35 38.52 -0.22 34.53
CA ILE A 35 37.53 0.13 33.50
C ILE A 35 37.60 -0.82 32.30
N ILE A 36 38.80 -1.12 31.81
CA ILE A 36 38.96 -2.03 30.66
C ILE A 36 38.43 -3.43 31.01
N LYS A 37 38.75 -3.96 32.19
CA LYS A 37 38.23 -5.27 32.65
C LYS A 37 36.71 -5.27 32.74
N PHE A 38 36.11 -4.17 33.21
CA PHE A 38 34.66 -4.03 33.26
C PHE A 38 34.03 -4.04 31.86
N VAL A 39 34.58 -3.28 30.91
CA VAL A 39 34.09 -3.25 29.51
C VAL A 39 34.18 -4.63 28.85
N VAL A 40 35.30 -5.34 29.06
CA VAL A 40 35.48 -6.71 28.55
C VAL A 40 34.45 -7.66 29.19
N GLY A 41 34.25 -7.59 30.50
CA GLY A 41 33.24 -8.39 31.19
C GLY A 41 31.81 -8.10 30.68
N LEU A 42 31.48 -6.83 30.49
CA LEU A 42 30.19 -6.41 29.94
C LEU A 42 29.99 -6.92 28.51
N PHE A 43 31.03 -6.87 27.67
CA PHE A 43 30.99 -7.41 26.32
C PHE A 43 30.69 -8.90 26.32
N PHE A 44 31.37 -9.70 27.15
CA PHE A 44 31.08 -11.13 27.26
C PHE A 44 29.67 -11.41 27.74
N LEU A 45 29.16 -10.64 28.71
CA LEU A 45 27.79 -10.78 29.19
C LEU A 45 26.76 -10.50 28.08
N ILE A 46 27.00 -9.50 27.25
CA ILE A 46 26.15 -9.21 26.08
C ILE A 46 26.16 -10.39 25.10
N VAL A 47 27.35 -10.90 24.76
CA VAL A 47 27.49 -12.04 23.84
C VAL A 47 26.77 -13.28 24.38
N ILE A 48 26.95 -13.60 25.67
CA ILE A 48 26.29 -14.74 26.32
C ILE A 48 24.76 -14.55 26.29
N SER A 49 24.27 -13.36 26.63
CA SER A 49 22.84 -13.05 26.59
C SER A 49 22.25 -13.24 25.19
N PHE A 50 22.96 -12.79 24.15
CA PHE A 50 22.54 -12.96 22.76
C PHE A 50 22.49 -14.44 22.36
N VAL A 51 23.50 -15.23 22.75
CA VAL A 51 23.53 -16.69 22.51
C VAL A 51 22.37 -17.39 23.20
N LEU A 52 22.09 -17.05 24.47
CA LEU A 52 20.96 -17.61 25.22
C LEU A 52 19.62 -17.26 24.57
N MET A 53 19.45 -16.02 24.13
CA MET A 53 18.22 -15.59 23.45
C MET A 53 18.04 -16.31 22.11
N HIS A 54 19.12 -16.49 21.34
CA HIS A 54 19.09 -17.24 20.07
C HIS A 54 18.74 -18.71 20.29
N LEU A 55 19.29 -19.34 21.32
CA LEU A 55 18.97 -20.74 21.66
C LEU A 55 17.51 -20.86 22.11
N LEU A 56 17.04 -19.96 22.98
CA LEU A 56 15.64 -19.92 23.40
C LEU A 56 14.70 -19.77 22.20
N TYR A 57 15.01 -18.85 21.28
CA TYR A 57 14.23 -18.66 20.06
C TYR A 57 14.10 -19.96 19.26
N LYS A 58 15.21 -20.67 19.03
CA LYS A 58 15.19 -21.97 18.32
C LYS A 58 14.34 -23.02 19.04
N VAL A 59 14.42 -23.09 20.37
CA VAL A 59 13.60 -24.02 21.16
C VAL A 59 12.11 -23.68 21.02
N LEU A 60 11.76 -22.39 21.02
CA LEU A 60 10.38 -21.95 20.85
C LEU A 60 9.87 -22.19 19.43
N GLU A 61 10.70 -21.97 18.41
CA GLU A 61 10.39 -22.26 16.99
C GLU A 61 10.13 -23.76 16.78
N ASP A 62 11.00 -24.63 17.31
CA ASP A 62 10.82 -26.08 17.27
C ASP A 62 9.53 -26.53 17.97
N ARG A 63 9.14 -25.85 19.06
CA ARG A 63 7.88 -26.13 19.75
C ARG A 63 6.68 -25.64 18.95
N ALA A 64 6.76 -24.43 18.38
CA ALA A 64 5.71 -23.85 17.58
C ALA A 64 5.43 -24.71 16.35
N THR A 65 6.47 -25.11 15.61
CA THR A 65 6.34 -25.96 14.42
C THR A 65 5.77 -27.35 14.73
N LYS A 66 6.06 -27.91 15.90
CA LYS A 66 5.47 -29.19 16.36
C LYS A 66 4.05 -29.04 16.89
N ALA A 67 3.72 -27.89 17.47
CA ALA A 67 2.40 -27.59 18.03
C ALA A 67 1.43 -27.09 16.96
N ASP A 68 1.91 -26.58 15.83
CA ASP A 68 1.07 -26.13 14.72
C ASP A 68 0.44 -27.36 14.05
N PRO A 69 -0.89 -27.53 14.13
CA PRO A 69 -1.54 -28.64 13.46
C PRO A 69 -1.32 -28.51 11.95
N GLN A 70 -0.87 -29.59 11.32
CA GLN A 70 -0.85 -29.75 9.86
C GLN A 70 -2.11 -29.10 9.25
N PRO A 71 -1.98 -28.28 8.19
CA PRO A 71 -3.10 -27.51 7.67
C PRO A 71 -4.27 -28.45 7.39
N ARG A 72 -5.36 -28.24 8.14
CA ARG A 72 -6.56 -29.08 8.01
C ARG A 72 -7.02 -29.01 6.55
N PRO A 73 -7.57 -30.08 5.98
CA PRO A 73 -8.02 -30.07 4.58
C PRO A 73 -9.12 -29.04 4.26
N MET A 74 -9.70 -28.39 5.28
CA MET A 74 -10.64 -27.27 5.16
C MET A 74 -10.03 -25.91 5.56
N ALA A 75 -8.73 -25.84 5.84
CA ALA A 75 -8.04 -24.57 6.08
C ALA A 75 -7.91 -23.86 4.73
N LEU A 76 -8.59 -22.72 4.61
CA LEU A 76 -8.45 -21.80 3.48
C LEU A 76 -6.97 -21.55 3.25
N SER A 77 -6.53 -21.72 2.00
CA SER A 77 -5.17 -21.40 1.59
C SER A 77 -4.87 -19.92 1.90
N GLU A 78 -3.59 -19.55 2.07
CA GLU A 78 -3.22 -18.16 2.33
C GLU A 78 -3.82 -17.18 1.30
N LYS A 79 -4.01 -17.64 0.05
CA LYS A 79 -4.67 -16.86 -1.01
C LYS A 79 -6.18 -16.67 -0.79
N GLU A 80 -6.86 -17.67 -0.26
CA GLU A 80 -8.32 -17.64 0.01
C GLU A 80 -8.66 -16.95 1.33
N ARG A 81 -7.70 -16.87 2.27
CA ARG A 81 -7.83 -16.06 3.49
C ARG A 81 -7.80 -14.57 3.23
N LEU A 82 -7.25 -14.16 2.09
CA LEU A 82 -7.14 -12.75 1.76
C LEU A 82 -8.48 -12.26 1.16
N PRO A 83 -8.94 -11.06 1.54
CA PRO A 83 -10.15 -10.49 0.97
C PRO A 83 -10.02 -10.38 -0.57
N PRO A 84 -11.16 -10.47 -1.29
CA PRO A 84 -11.17 -10.33 -2.75
C PRO A 84 -10.55 -9.00 -3.16
N GLU A 85 -9.88 -8.99 -4.33
CA GLU A 85 -9.36 -7.75 -4.93
C GLU A 85 -10.54 -6.76 -5.12
N PRO A 86 -10.37 -5.45 -4.82
CA PRO A 86 -9.13 -4.70 -4.58
C PRO A 86 -8.67 -4.66 -3.12
N ARG A 87 -7.40 -5.01 -2.87
CA ARG A 87 -6.78 -4.98 -1.53
C ARG A 87 -6.17 -3.62 -1.23
N LEU A 88 -5.90 -3.34 0.05
CA LEU A 88 -5.07 -2.19 0.43
C LEU A 88 -3.72 -2.24 -0.30
N GLN A 89 -3.28 -1.10 -0.85
CA GLN A 89 -2.12 -0.91 -1.74
C GLN A 89 -0.74 -1.31 -1.18
N ALA A 90 -0.67 -1.92 0.01
CA ALA A 90 0.56 -2.42 0.61
C ALA A 90 0.49 -3.90 1.03
N ALA A 91 -0.62 -4.59 0.74
CA ALA A 91 -0.76 -5.99 1.10
C ALA A 91 0.09 -6.89 0.16
N PRO A 92 0.79 -7.90 0.70
CA PRO A 92 1.46 -8.89 -0.13
C PRO A 92 0.47 -9.57 -1.08
N GLY A 93 0.83 -9.67 -2.35
CA GLY A 93 -0.04 -10.18 -3.43
C GLY A 93 -0.78 -9.10 -4.24
N PHE A 94 -0.50 -7.81 -4.04
CA PHE A 94 -1.13 -6.73 -4.82
C PHE A 94 -0.69 -6.74 -6.30
N GLY A 95 -1.67 -6.69 -7.21
CA GLY A 95 -1.45 -6.72 -8.66
C GLY A 95 -2.74 -6.67 -9.46
N VAL A 96 -2.61 -6.54 -10.79
CA VAL A 96 -3.75 -6.47 -11.71
C VAL A 96 -3.76 -7.72 -12.59
N ASN A 97 -4.89 -8.41 -12.62
CA ASN A 97 -5.16 -9.50 -13.56
C ASN A 97 -5.56 -8.92 -14.94
N LEU A 98 -4.63 -8.94 -15.89
CA LEU A 98 -4.95 -8.66 -17.29
C LEU A 98 -5.82 -9.77 -17.86
N GLY A 99 -6.67 -9.40 -18.81
CA GLY A 99 -7.60 -10.30 -19.46
C GLY A 99 -7.02 -11.55 -20.10
N ASP A 100 -5.76 -11.48 -20.51
CA ASP A 100 -4.98 -12.58 -21.06
C ASP A 100 -4.52 -13.64 -20.03
N GLY A 101 -5.04 -13.61 -18.80
CA GLY A 101 -4.55 -14.44 -17.70
C GLY A 101 -3.16 -14.03 -17.18
N LYS A 102 -2.64 -12.87 -17.60
CA LYS A 102 -1.38 -12.32 -17.12
C LYS A 102 -1.59 -11.53 -15.83
N PHE A 103 -0.87 -11.88 -14.78
CA PHE A 103 -0.85 -11.10 -13.54
C PHE A 103 0.34 -10.15 -13.52
N ILE A 104 0.08 -8.84 -13.43
CA ILE A 104 1.13 -7.85 -13.18
C ILE A 104 1.24 -7.70 -11.68
N ASN A 105 2.44 -7.88 -11.12
CA ASN A 105 2.71 -7.62 -9.71
C ASN A 105 3.03 -6.13 -9.52
N LEU A 106 2.29 -5.44 -8.64
CA LEU A 106 2.44 -4.00 -8.39
C LEU A 106 2.95 -3.68 -6.98
N GLN A 107 3.41 -4.67 -6.21
CA GLN A 107 3.77 -4.49 -4.80
C GLN A 107 4.91 -3.48 -4.58
N LEU A 108 5.86 -3.40 -5.52
CA LEU A 108 7.01 -2.49 -5.46
C LEU A 108 6.86 -1.28 -6.39
N ARG A 109 5.67 -1.08 -6.98
CA ARG A 109 5.41 0.06 -7.87
C ARG A 109 4.76 1.21 -7.12
N GLU A 110 4.76 2.36 -7.77
CA GLU A 110 4.09 3.56 -7.26
C GLU A 110 2.60 3.31 -6.98
N PRO A 111 1.99 4.00 -6.00
CA PRO A 111 0.58 3.81 -5.65
C PRO A 111 -0.40 4.00 -6.83
N GLN A 112 -0.02 4.79 -7.83
CA GLN A 112 -0.84 5.10 -9.01
C GLN A 112 -0.66 4.10 -10.16
N ALA A 113 0.24 3.11 -10.01
CA ALA A 113 0.56 2.20 -11.11
C ALA A 113 -0.62 1.33 -11.54
N GLU A 114 -1.52 0.95 -10.62
CA GLU A 114 -2.75 0.22 -10.98
C GLU A 114 -3.63 1.05 -11.90
N TYR A 115 -3.90 2.29 -11.51
CA TYR A 115 -4.70 3.23 -12.28
C TYR A 115 -4.13 3.42 -13.69
N ASN A 116 -2.81 3.59 -13.79
CA ASN A 116 -2.12 3.79 -15.06
C ASN A 116 -2.24 2.56 -15.98
N GLU A 117 -2.11 1.33 -15.45
CA GLU A 117 -2.27 0.12 -16.25
C GLU A 117 -3.73 -0.08 -16.68
N LEU A 118 -4.71 0.18 -15.79
CA LEU A 118 -6.14 0.14 -16.15
C LEU A 118 -6.48 1.16 -17.25
N GLN A 119 -5.95 2.37 -17.14
CA GLN A 119 -6.16 3.42 -18.15
C GLN A 119 -5.58 3.01 -19.51
N LYS A 120 -4.42 2.35 -19.55
CA LYS A 120 -3.87 1.81 -20.82
C LYS A 120 -4.78 0.76 -21.43
N ILE A 121 -5.33 -0.16 -20.62
CA ILE A 121 -6.27 -1.19 -21.09
C ILE A 121 -7.51 -0.51 -21.66
N TRP A 122 -8.08 0.45 -20.95
CA TRP A 122 -9.25 1.19 -21.43
C TRP A 122 -8.98 1.96 -22.72
N ASN A 123 -7.80 2.60 -22.83
CA ASN A 123 -7.41 3.28 -24.07
C ASN A 123 -7.25 2.28 -25.23
N GLN A 124 -6.68 1.10 -25.00
CA GLN A 124 -6.56 0.06 -26.03
C GLN A 124 -7.93 -0.45 -26.51
N VAL A 125 -8.86 -0.65 -25.58
CA VAL A 125 -10.25 -1.01 -25.87
C VAL A 125 -10.92 0.13 -26.66
N LEU A 126 -10.73 1.39 -26.28
CA LEU A 126 -11.29 2.53 -27.00
C LEU A 126 -10.72 2.68 -28.42
N GLU A 127 -9.45 2.33 -28.63
CA GLU A 127 -8.79 2.28 -29.95
C GLU A 127 -9.28 1.12 -30.84
N GLY A 128 -10.19 0.29 -30.34
CA GLY A 128 -10.79 -0.82 -31.09
C GLY A 128 -9.88 -2.04 -31.23
N LYS A 129 -8.93 -2.21 -30.31
CA LYS A 129 -8.22 -3.48 -30.17
C LYS A 129 -9.17 -4.53 -29.58
N PRO A 130 -9.09 -5.80 -30.00
CA PRO A 130 -9.91 -6.86 -29.45
C PRO A 130 -9.68 -6.98 -27.94
N ASP A 131 -10.74 -7.09 -27.15
CA ASP A 131 -10.62 -7.36 -25.71
C ASP A 131 -9.94 -8.72 -25.53
N PRO A 132 -8.80 -8.78 -24.82
CA PRO A 132 -8.09 -10.03 -24.55
C PRO A 132 -8.92 -11.09 -23.81
N ARG A 133 -10.00 -10.70 -23.10
CA ARG A 133 -10.87 -11.63 -22.36
C ARG A 133 -11.89 -12.35 -23.25
N ASP A 134 -12.60 -11.57 -24.05
CA ASP A 134 -13.81 -12.02 -24.74
C ASP A 134 -13.64 -12.03 -26.27
N GLY A 135 -12.52 -11.51 -26.80
CA GLY A 135 -12.29 -11.34 -28.24
C GLY A 135 -13.21 -10.33 -28.91
N LYS A 136 -14.06 -9.64 -28.14
CA LYS A 136 -14.99 -8.62 -28.63
C LYS A 136 -14.22 -7.37 -29.03
N ILE A 137 -14.52 -6.85 -30.20
CA ILE A 137 -13.95 -5.59 -30.68
C ILE A 137 -14.87 -4.47 -30.22
N SER A 138 -14.39 -3.64 -29.31
CA SER A 138 -15.01 -2.35 -29.00
C SER A 138 -14.79 -1.39 -30.17
N MET A 139 -15.74 -0.49 -30.40
CA MET A 139 -15.56 0.60 -31.37
C MET A 139 -15.93 1.92 -30.70
N PRO A 140 -15.30 3.04 -31.09
CA PRO A 140 -15.68 4.36 -30.59
C PRO A 140 -17.18 4.59 -30.72
N VAL A 141 -17.78 5.24 -29.72
CA VAL A 141 -19.23 5.48 -29.66
C VAL A 141 -19.75 6.21 -30.91
N GLU A 142 -18.95 7.12 -31.48
CA GLU A 142 -19.30 7.82 -32.72
C GLU A 142 -19.38 6.90 -33.93
N GLU A 143 -18.46 5.93 -34.05
CA GLU A 143 -18.47 4.93 -35.11
C GLU A 143 -19.60 3.92 -34.89
N ALA A 144 -19.83 3.51 -33.64
CA ALA A 144 -20.96 2.65 -33.28
C ALA A 144 -22.28 3.28 -33.68
N LYS A 145 -22.49 4.58 -33.40
CA LYS A 145 -23.71 5.31 -33.80
C LYS A 145 -23.88 5.31 -35.32
N LYS A 146 -22.82 5.57 -36.09
CA LYS A 146 -22.86 5.54 -37.56
C LYS A 146 -23.24 4.15 -38.08
N ARG A 147 -22.54 3.11 -37.62
CA ARG A 147 -22.84 1.73 -38.00
C ARG A 147 -24.26 1.31 -37.66
N VAL A 148 -24.76 1.66 -36.48
CA VAL A 148 -26.12 1.31 -36.06
C VAL A 148 -27.17 1.99 -36.94
N VAL A 149 -26.91 3.23 -37.36
CA VAL A 149 -27.77 3.96 -38.31
C VAL A 149 -27.67 3.36 -39.71
N GLU A 150 -26.47 2.97 -40.17
CA GLU A 150 -26.24 2.32 -41.47
C GLU A 150 -26.86 0.91 -41.56
N ASP A 151 -26.69 0.10 -40.52
CA ASP A 151 -27.23 -1.26 -40.43
C ASP A 151 -28.77 -1.27 -40.31
N GLY A 152 -29.39 -0.13 -39.98
CA GLY A 152 -30.84 0.03 -39.90
C GLY A 152 -31.53 -0.92 -38.91
N SER A 153 -30.77 -1.52 -37.99
CA SER A 153 -31.21 -2.61 -37.11
C SER A 153 -32.03 -2.14 -35.91
N LEU A 154 -32.12 -0.82 -35.70
CA LEU A 154 -33.01 -0.24 -34.71
C LEU A 154 -34.45 -0.25 -35.24
N LYS A 155 -35.25 -1.21 -34.78
CA LYS A 155 -36.70 -1.15 -34.96
C LYS A 155 -37.20 0.15 -34.32
N SER A 156 -37.71 1.06 -35.13
CA SER A 156 -38.51 2.16 -34.61
C SER A 156 -39.63 1.57 -33.76
N ARG A 157 -39.84 2.15 -32.57
CA ARG A 157 -40.99 1.77 -31.75
C ARG A 157 -42.21 1.85 -32.66
N PRO A 158 -43.03 0.79 -32.81
CA PRO A 158 -44.22 0.88 -33.62
C PRO A 158 -45.01 2.10 -33.13
N PRO A 159 -45.51 2.96 -34.03
CA PRO A 159 -46.49 3.96 -33.61
C PRO A 159 -47.56 3.19 -32.86
N ALA A 160 -47.99 3.74 -31.72
CA ALA A 160 -49.02 3.12 -30.92
C ALA A 160 -50.32 3.09 -31.73
N ASP A 161 -50.52 2.02 -32.50
CA ASP A 161 -51.81 1.61 -33.02
C ASP A 161 -52.64 1.10 -31.84
N GLY A 162 -53.09 2.08 -31.05
CA GLY A 162 -53.99 1.93 -29.92
C GLY A 162 -55.07 3.00 -29.91
N GLN A 163 -55.22 3.79 -30.99
CA GLN A 163 -56.49 4.42 -31.32
C GLN A 163 -57.44 3.38 -31.92
N GLN A 164 -57.75 2.33 -31.16
CA GLN A 164 -58.95 1.54 -31.40
C GLN A 164 -59.98 1.94 -30.36
N GLN A 165 -60.83 2.86 -30.79
CA GLN A 165 -62.24 3.03 -30.45
C GLN A 165 -62.61 2.80 -28.98
N MET A 166 -63.04 3.90 -28.36
CA MET A 166 -63.88 3.93 -27.17
C MET A 166 -65.07 2.97 -27.32
N GLY A 167 -64.88 1.74 -26.86
CA GLY A 167 -65.95 0.81 -26.53
C GLY A 167 -66.11 0.80 -25.02
N THR A 168 -67.04 1.62 -24.54
CA THR A 168 -67.83 1.50 -23.32
C THR A 168 -67.23 0.65 -22.17
N GLY A 169 -66.73 1.31 -21.12
CA GLY A 169 -67.00 0.85 -19.73
C GLY A 169 -65.85 0.38 -18.83
N GLY A 170 -64.56 0.57 -19.15
CA GLY A 170 -63.46 0.19 -18.23
C GLY A 170 -62.35 1.23 -18.17
N MET A 171 -61.97 1.66 -16.96
CA MET A 171 -60.87 2.62 -16.74
C MET A 171 -59.57 1.84 -16.55
N ASP A 172 -58.61 1.98 -17.48
CA ASP A 172 -57.31 1.31 -17.38
C ASP A 172 -56.42 2.04 -16.36
N ILE A 173 -56.08 1.37 -15.25
CA ILE A 173 -55.22 1.92 -14.20
C ILE A 173 -53.85 1.21 -14.28
N PRO A 174 -52.71 1.93 -14.14
CA PRO A 174 -51.39 1.31 -14.08
C PRO A 174 -51.32 0.32 -12.91
N SER A 175 -50.92 -0.93 -13.17
CA SER A 175 -50.77 -1.92 -12.10
C SER A 175 -49.61 -1.53 -11.16
N TYR A 176 -49.91 -1.45 -9.86
CA TYR A 176 -48.93 -1.06 -8.84
C TYR A 176 -47.73 -2.02 -8.73
N GLN A 177 -47.88 -3.27 -9.20
CA GLN A 177 -46.82 -4.28 -9.14
C GLN A 177 -45.88 -4.28 -10.35
N SER A 178 -46.18 -3.53 -11.42
CA SER A 178 -45.37 -3.53 -12.64
C SER A 178 -45.03 -2.11 -13.05
N SER A 179 -44.20 -1.38 -12.27
CA SER A 179 -43.42 -0.17 -12.66
C SER A 179 -43.99 0.74 -13.79
N GLY A 180 -45.31 0.92 -13.86
CA GLY A 180 -46.01 1.55 -15.00
C GLY A 180 -45.94 0.87 -16.38
N ARG A 181 -45.49 -0.38 -16.50
CA ARG A 181 -45.30 -1.06 -17.81
C ARG A 181 -46.47 -1.93 -18.26
N MET A 182 -47.39 -2.28 -17.37
CA MET A 182 -48.61 -2.98 -17.71
C MET A 182 -49.82 -2.30 -17.07
N THR A 183 -50.79 -1.96 -17.90
CA THR A 183 -52.13 -1.55 -17.48
C THR A 183 -53.00 -2.79 -17.30
N GLU A 184 -53.76 -2.81 -16.21
CA GLU A 184 -54.71 -3.89 -15.93
C GLU A 184 -56.12 -3.34 -16.12
N LYS A 185 -56.95 -4.06 -16.88
CA LYS A 185 -58.37 -3.73 -17.01
C LYS A 185 -59.09 -4.13 -15.74
N ARG A 186 -59.64 -3.15 -15.04
CA ARG A 186 -60.47 -3.38 -13.86
C ARG A 186 -61.90 -2.97 -14.18
N ASP A 187 -62.79 -3.95 -14.22
CA ASP A 187 -64.23 -3.67 -14.28
C ASP A 187 -64.68 -3.13 -12.91
N GLN A 188 -65.54 -2.11 -12.93
CA GLN A 188 -66.15 -1.52 -11.73
C GLN A 188 -67.38 -2.32 -11.29
#